data_AF-A0A7S1PQ02-F1
#
_entry.id   AF-A0A7S1PQ02-F1
#
_cell.length_a   1.000
_cell.length_b   1.000
_cell.length_c   1.000
_cell.angle_alpha   90.00
_cell.angle_beta   90.00
_cell.angle_gamma   90.00
#
_symmetry.space_group_name_H-M   'P 1'
#
loop_
_entity.id
_entity.type
_entity.pdbx_description
1 polymer ?
#
loop_
_entity_poly.entity_id
_entity_poly.type
_entity_poly.pdbx_seq_one_letter_code
_entity_poly.pdbx_strand_id
1 'polypeptide(L)'
;CSFLEIYREQVTDLLDATTLNLQLREDQHRGVYVEKLTEPVISSREEAFDVLLRGLQQRRTGSTHMNERSSRSHAVFTITLEMHQARDGISSRQITRLNLVDLAGSE
;
A
#
# COMPACT_ATOMS: atom_id res chain seq x y z
N CYS A 1 -5.84 1.63 4.71
CA CYS A 1 -4.95 1.99 3.58
C CYS A 1 -3.64 1.23 3.73
N SER A 2 -2.83 1.12 2.70
CA SER A 2 -1.51 0.47 2.75
C SER A 2 -0.51 1.19 1.86
N PHE A 3 0.78 1.02 2.11
CA PHE A 3 1.83 1.60 1.29
C PHE A 3 3.02 0.65 1.18
N LEU A 4 3.38 0.29 -0.05
CA LEU A 4 4.51 -0.59 -0.31
C LEU A 4 5.46 -0.04 -1.38
N GLU A 5 6.69 -0.53 -1.35
CA GLU A 5 7.70 -0.38 -2.38
C GLU A 5 7.98 -1.73 -3.03
N ILE A 6 8.17 -1.74 -4.36
CA ILE A 6 8.70 -2.87 -5.11
C ILE A 6 10.07 -2.47 -5.66
N TYR A 7 11.11 -3.18 -5.25
CA TYR A 7 12.47 -2.97 -5.71
C TYR A 7 13.14 -4.32 -5.96
N ARG A 8 13.62 -4.55 -7.19
CA ARG A 8 14.24 -5.82 -7.60
C ARG A 8 13.38 -7.04 -7.25
N GLU A 9 12.10 -7.00 -7.61
CA GLU A 9 11.11 -8.06 -7.30
C GLU A 9 10.87 -8.32 -5.80
N GLN A 10 11.43 -7.48 -4.91
CA GLN A 10 11.17 -7.57 -3.47
C GLN A 10 10.14 -6.53 -3.05
N VAL A 11 9.14 -6.97 -2.30
CA VAL A 11 8.12 -6.11 -1.72
C VAL A 11 8.53 -5.70 -0.30
N THR A 12 8.52 -4.40 -0.03
CA THR A 12 8.79 -3.83 1.29
C THR A 12 7.58 -3.03 1.75
N ASP A 13 7.19 -3.20 3.02
CA ASP A 13 6.20 -2.33 3.65
C ASP A 13 6.82 -0.97 3.97
N LEU A 14 6.21 0.11 3.49
CA LEU A 14 6.66 1.47 3.79
C LEU A 14 6.10 2.00 5.11
N LEU A 15 5.18 1.29 5.75
CA LEU A 15 4.55 1.67 7.02
C LEU A 15 5.13 0.90 8.22
N ASP A 16 5.80 -0.22 7.98
CA ASP A 16 6.52 -1.01 8.99
C ASP A 16 7.95 -1.34 8.54
N ALA A 17 8.91 -0.62 9.11
CA ALA A 17 10.33 -0.76 8.81
C ALA A 17 10.95 -2.12 9.20
N THR A 18 10.25 -2.94 9.99
CA THR A 18 10.74 -4.25 10.43
C THR A 18 10.47 -5.34 9.39
N THR A 19 9.57 -5.08 8.45
CA THR A 19 9.17 -6.06 7.45
C THR A 19 9.92 -5.88 6.14
N LEU A 20 10.50 -6.97 5.65
CA LEU A 20 11.26 -6.99 4.39
C LEU A 20 10.84 -8.21 3.59
N ASN A 21 10.80 -8.05 2.27
CA ASN A 21 10.54 -9.14 1.31
C ASN A 21 9.19 -9.86 1.55
N LEU A 22 8.13 -9.06 1.67
CA LEU A 22 6.75 -9.56 1.78
C LEU A 22 6.38 -10.37 0.53
N GLN A 23 5.52 -11.36 0.71
CA GLN A 23 5.15 -12.30 -0.33
C GLN A 23 3.78 -11.94 -0.92
N LEU A 24 3.68 -12.04 -2.25
CA LEU A 24 2.40 -11.99 -2.95
C LEU A 24 1.66 -13.32 -2.75
N ARG A 25 0.36 -13.24 -2.54
CA ARG A 25 -0.55 -14.38 -2.43
C ARG A 25 -1.83 -14.12 -3.21
N GLU A 26 -2.54 -15.20 -3.50
CA GLU A 26 -3.84 -15.18 -4.16
C GLU A 26 -4.91 -15.72 -3.23
N ASP A 27 -6.06 -15.05 -3.22
CA ASP A 27 -7.26 -15.49 -2.53
C ASP A 27 -8.46 -15.38 -3.48
N GLN A 28 -9.39 -16.35 -3.39
CA GLN A 28 -10.54 -16.45 -4.30
C GLN A 28 -11.47 -15.23 -4.22
N HIS A 29 -11.49 -14.51 -3.09
CA HIS A 29 -12.37 -13.36 -2.87
C HIS A 29 -11.62 -12.03 -2.93
N ARG A 30 -10.38 -11.98 -2.46
CA ARG A 30 -9.57 -10.75 -2.41
C ARG A 30 -8.77 -10.52 -3.69
N GLY A 31 -8.53 -11.55 -4.49
CA GLY A 31 -7.60 -11.52 -5.62
C GLY A 31 -6.15 -11.60 -5.14
N VAL A 32 -5.23 -11.02 -5.92
CA VAL A 32 -3.82 -10.91 -5.54
C VAL A 32 -3.66 -9.89 -4.40
N TYR A 33 -2.96 -10.27 -3.33
CA TYR A 33 -2.66 -9.41 -2.19
C TYR A 33 -1.25 -9.67 -1.64
N VAL A 34 -0.74 -8.75 -0.82
CA VAL A 34 0.55 -8.91 -0.14
C VAL A 34 0.29 -9.41 1.28
N GLU A 35 0.83 -10.58 1.61
CA GLU A 35 0.69 -11.16 2.94
C GLU A 35 1.43 -10.32 3.98
N LYS A 36 0.79 -10.09 5.15
CA LYS A 36 1.31 -9.31 6.28
C LYS A 36 1.62 -7.84 5.98
N LEU A 37 1.09 -7.30 4.87
CA LEU A 37 1.16 -5.86 4.62
C LEU A 37 0.37 -5.10 5.70
N THR A 38 0.94 -4.01 6.18
CA THR A 38 0.30 -3.13 7.16
C THR A 38 -0.86 -2.37 6.52
N GLU A 39 -2.07 -2.57 7.06
CA GLU A 39 -3.31 -1.96 6.56
C GLU A 39 -4.02 -1.11 7.64
N PRO A 40 -3.48 0.05 8.06
CA PRO A 40 -4.13 0.89 9.07
C PRO A 40 -5.52 1.35 8.60
N VAL A 41 -6.48 1.30 9.53
CA VAL A 41 -7.79 1.93 9.36
C VAL A 41 -7.59 3.44 9.48
N ILE A 42 -8.16 4.17 8.53
CA ILE A 42 -8.14 5.64 8.51
C ILE A 42 -9.57 6.15 8.41
N SER A 43 -9.86 7.26 9.09
CA SER A 43 -11.19 7.84 9.21
C SER A 43 -11.32 9.24 8.60
N SER A 44 -10.19 9.85 8.22
CA SER A 44 -10.12 11.21 7.69
C SER A 44 -9.09 11.35 6.57
N ARG A 45 -9.18 12.44 5.81
CA ARG A 45 -8.17 12.76 4.79
C ARG A 45 -6.82 13.04 5.45
N GLU A 46 -6.82 13.68 6.61
CA GLU A 46 -5.62 14.04 7.36
C GLU A 46 -4.85 12.80 7.77
N GLU A 47 -5.54 11.78 8.33
CA GLU A 47 -4.92 10.49 8.64
C GLU A 47 -4.36 9.79 7.40
N ALA A 48 -5.06 9.88 6.25
CA ALA A 48 -4.56 9.34 4.99
C ALA A 48 -3.23 10.00 4.57
N PHE A 49 -3.17 11.34 4.69
CA PHE A 49 -1.96 12.11 4.43
C PHE A 49 -0.83 11.77 5.41
N ASP A 50 -1.12 11.58 6.70
CA ASP A 50 -0.12 11.20 7.70
C ASP A 50 0.49 9.84 7.41
N VAL A 51 -0.32 8.86 6.97
CA VAL A 51 0.17 7.54 6.53
C VAL A 51 1.04 7.68 5.28
N LEU A 52 0.60 8.47 4.29
CA LEU A 52 1.35 8.73 3.06
C LEU A 52 2.71 9.36 3.36
N LEU A 53 2.75 10.41 4.18
CA LEU A 53 3.98 11.13 4.53
C LEU A 53 4.97 10.25 5.28
N ARG A 54 4.50 9.41 6.21
CA ARG A 54 5.36 8.41 6.88
C ARG A 54 6.00 7.45 5.89
N GLY A 55 5.21 6.88 4.98
CA GLY A 55 5.75 5.94 4.01
C GLY A 55 6.71 6.59 3.00
N LEU A 56 6.44 7.84 2.60
CA LEU A 56 7.38 8.61 1.78
C LEU A 56 8.70 8.89 2.51
N GLN A 57 8.64 9.21 3.81
CA GLN A 57 9.83 9.38 4.63
C GLN A 57 10.64 8.08 4.71
N GLN A 58 9.98 6.94 4.88
CA GLN A 58 10.62 5.62 4.92
C GLN A 58 11.24 5.24 3.57
N ARG A 59 10.55 5.53 2.45
CA ARG A 59 11.11 5.34 1.10
C ARG A 59 12.37 6.19 0.90
N ARG A 60 12.36 7.44 1.40
CA ARG A 60 13.52 8.34 1.33
C ARG A 60 14.67 7.87 2.20
N THR A 61 14.45 7.44 3.44
CA THR A 61 15.54 6.95 4.32
C THR A 61 16.20 5.70 3.75
N GLY A 62 15.43 4.80 3.12
CA GLY A 62 15.94 3.65 2.37
C GLY A 62 16.84 4.02 1.19
N SER A 63 16.66 5.20 0.59
CA SER A 63 17.53 5.71 -0.48
C SER A 63 18.82 6.36 0.05
N THR A 64 18.76 7.12 1.14
CA THR A 64 19.93 7.84 1.66
C THR A 64 21.02 6.95 2.28
N HIS A 65 20.72 5.70 2.60
CA HIS A 65 21.63 4.86 3.39
C HIS A 65 22.72 4.12 2.60
N MET A 66 22.72 4.17 1.25
CA MET A 66 23.82 3.74 0.34
C MET A 66 23.40 3.61 -1.14
N ASN A 67 22.15 3.90 -1.54
CA ASN A 67 21.64 3.56 -2.88
C ASN A 67 20.66 4.61 -3.41
N GLU A 68 20.89 5.13 -4.61
CA GLU A 68 19.90 5.88 -5.40
C GLU A 68 18.75 4.95 -5.83
N ARG A 69 17.93 4.56 -4.85
CA ARG A 69 16.96 3.46 -4.94
C ARG A 69 15.59 3.93 -5.43
N SER A 70 15.22 5.17 -5.15
CA SER A 70 13.88 5.70 -5.43
C SER A 70 13.55 5.83 -6.91
N SER A 71 14.54 6.07 -7.77
CA SER A 71 14.37 6.08 -9.24
C SER A 71 14.14 4.68 -9.82
N ARG A 72 14.57 3.64 -9.10
CA ARG A 72 14.56 2.24 -9.57
C ARG A 72 13.53 1.38 -8.84
N SER A 73 12.70 1.99 -8.00
CA SER A 73 11.65 1.32 -7.25
C SER A 73 10.27 1.86 -7.60
N HIS A 74 9.28 0.97 -7.64
CA HIS A 74 7.88 1.34 -7.76
C HIS A 74 7.31 1.55 -6.36
N ALA A 75 6.40 2.49 -6.19
CA ALA A 75 5.66 2.69 -4.95
C ALA A 75 4.16 2.60 -5.22
N VAL A 76 3.45 1.87 -4.37
CA VAL A 76 2.01 1.64 -4.49
C VAL A 76 1.33 2.01 -3.19
N PHE A 77 0.59 3.11 -3.19
CA PHE A 77 -0.27 3.52 -2.09
C PHE A 77 -1.72 3.11 -2.39
N THR A 78 -2.32 2.31 -1.52
CA THR A 78 -3.66 1.77 -1.73
C THR A 78 -4.62 2.27 -0.66
N ILE A 79 -5.76 2.81 -1.09
CA ILE A 79 -6.91 3.09 -0.23
C ILE A 79 -8.00 2.08 -0.55
N THR A 80 -8.33 1.24 0.42
CA THR A 80 -9.48 0.33 0.35
C THR A 80 -10.65 0.97 1.07
N LEU A 81 -11.73 1.22 0.35
CA LEU A 81 -13.00 1.72 0.86
C LEU A 81 -13.98 0.56 0.94
N GLU A 82 -14.54 0.35 2.13
CA GLU A 82 -15.59 -0.63 2.35
C GLU A 82 -16.88 0.07 2.74
N MET A 83 -17.93 -0.13 1.94
CA MET A 83 -19.24 0.45 2.14
C MET A 83 -20.27 -0.65 2.40
N HIS A 84 -21.06 -0.45 3.44
CA HIS A 84 -22.20 -1.31 3.77
C HIS A 84 -23.47 -0.52 3.50
N GLN A 85 -24.33 -1.03 2.63
CA GLN A 85 -25.63 -0.43 2.32
C GLN A 85 -26.73 -1.42 2.68
N ALA A 86 -27.71 -0.97 3.46
CA ALA A 86 -28.93 -1.72 3.72
C ALA A 86 -30.11 -0.93 3.15
N ARG A 87 -30.85 -1.51 2.19
CA ARG A 87 -32.12 -0.98 1.68
C ARG A 87 -33.12 -2.12 1.61
N ASP A 88 -34.33 -1.87 2.10
CA ASP A 88 -35.48 -2.79 2.01
C ASP A 88 -35.17 -4.23 2.46
N GLY A 89 -34.39 -4.38 3.55
CA GLY A 89 -34.02 -5.68 4.11
C GLY A 89 -32.89 -6.42 3.37
N ILE A 90 -32.38 -5.87 2.27
CA ILE A 90 -31.23 -6.41 1.53
C ILE A 90 -29.98 -5.65 1.98
N SER A 91 -29.02 -6.36 2.56
CA SER A 91 -27.68 -5.84 2.83
C SER A 91 -26.76 -6.11 1.64
N SER A 92 -26.01 -5.08 1.24
CA SER A 92 -24.98 -5.19 0.22
C SER A 92 -23.68 -4.60 0.74
N ARG A 93 -22.58 -5.28 0.39
CA ARG A 93 -21.21 -4.89 0.74
C ARG A 93 -20.48 -4.53 -0.54
N GLN A 94 -19.97 -3.32 -0.63
CA GLN A 94 -19.17 -2.85 -1.75
C GLN A 94 -17.76 -2.54 -1.27
N ILE A 95 -16.76 -3.16 -1.91
CA ILE A 95 -15.35 -2.90 -1.65
C ILE A 95 -14.76 -2.24 -2.88
N THR A 96 -14.16 -1.07 -2.72
CA THR A 96 -13.46 -0.32 -3.77
C THR A 96 -12.01 -0.16 -3.38
N ARG A 97 -11.10 -0.38 -4.33
CA ARG A 97 -9.66 -0.16 -4.12
C ARG A 97 -9.17 0.93 -5.07
N LEU A 98 -8.60 1.98 -4.50
CA LEU A 98 -7.89 3.02 -5.24
C LEU A 98 -6.40 2.78 -5.08
N ASN A 99 -5.70 2.56 -6.20
CA ASN A 99 -4.25 2.42 -6.23
C ASN A 99 -3.63 3.69 -6.82
N LEU A 100 -2.77 4.34 -6.06
CA LEU A 100 -1.94 5.46 -6.50
C LEU A 100 -0.52 4.90 -6.68
N VAL A 101 -0.05 4.86 -7.92
CA VAL A 101 1.18 4.17 -8.29
C VAL A 101 2.19 5.19 -8.83
N ASP A 102 3.38 5.17 -8.25
CA ASP A 102 4.57 5.87 -8.75
C ASP A 102 5.52 4.81 -9.30
N LEU A 103 5.80 4.86 -10.60
CA LEU A 103 6.59 3.84 -11.28
C LEU A 103 8.06 4.23 -11.33
N ALA A 104 8.94 3.23 -11.26
CA ALA A 104 10.37 3.41 -11.50
C ALA A 104 10.62 4.02 -12.90
N GLY A 105 11.76 4.69 -13.03
CA GLY A 105 12.27 5.21 -14.29
C GLY A 105 12.43 4.11 -15.34
N SER A 106 12.27 4.48 -16.61
CA SER A 106 12.25 3.57 -17.77
C SER A 106 13.54 3.61 -18.60
N GLU A 107 14.64 4.08 -18.01
CA GLU A 107 15.94 4.25 -18.66
C GLU A 107 16.58 2.97 -19.21
#